data_AF-A0A349YG16-F1
#
_entry.id   AF-A0A349YG16-F1
#
_cell.length_a   1.000
_cell.length_b   1.000
_cell.length_c   1.000
_cell.angle_alpha   90.00
_cell.angle_beta   90.00
_cell.angle_gamma   90.00
#
_symmetry.space_group_name_H-M   'P 1'
#
loop_
_entity.id
_entity.type
_entity.pdbx_description
1 polymer ?
#
loop_
_entity_poly.entity_id
_entity_poly.type
_entity_poly.pdbx_seq_one_letter_code
_entity_poly.pdbx_strand_id
1 'polypeptide(L)'
;MCFELFLDLSNVKLSEIMKIKFIDNMIADNSNLYIWSNDESIDKKKLLSKLKRIGITDVYCKELSLKDIDSRNDFVSTWFHEQYTESYLKKFESEHQQELVDMQKNIQKAKSLIKQRVACEQKEG
;
A
#
# COMPACT_ATOMS: atom_id res chain seq x y z
N MET A 1 -2.19 -0.05 5.53
CA MET A 1 -2.77 -0.41 6.85
C MET A 1 -1.65 -0.71 7.81
N CYS A 2 -1.84 -0.37 9.08
CA CYS A 2 -0.86 -0.63 10.12
C CYS A 2 -1.46 -1.51 11.22
N PHE A 3 -0.67 -2.47 11.70
CA PHE A 3 -1.03 -3.35 12.80
C PHE A 3 0.02 -3.23 13.91
N GLU A 4 -0.43 -3.00 15.14
CA GLU A 4 0.37 -3.08 16.35
C GLU A 4 0.14 -4.45 16.99
N LEU A 5 1.21 -5.23 17.08
CA LEU A 5 1.19 -6.55 17.68
C LEU A 5 1.90 -6.52 19.03
N PHE A 6 1.20 -7.02 20.03
CA PHE A 6 1.69 -7.22 21.38
C PHE A 6 2.01 -8.72 21.50
N LEU A 7 3.29 -9.04 21.53
CA LEU A 7 3.81 -10.40 21.58
C LEU A 7 5.18 -10.43 22.24
N ASP A 8 5.58 -11.60 22.75
CA ASP A 8 6.93 -11.79 23.28
C ASP A 8 7.95 -11.91 22.14
N LEU A 9 8.61 -10.81 21.81
CA LEU A 9 9.62 -10.72 20.76
C LEU A 9 10.83 -11.64 21.03
N SER A 10 11.08 -12.03 22.27
CA SER A 10 12.19 -12.92 22.65
C SER A 10 12.04 -14.32 22.05
N ASN A 11 10.80 -14.75 21.84
CA ASN A 11 10.46 -16.09 21.35
C ASN A 11 10.03 -16.09 19.87
N VAL A 12 10.16 -14.95 19.18
CA VAL A 12 9.64 -14.77 17.82
C VAL A 12 10.75 -14.45 16.84
N LYS A 13 10.83 -15.26 15.78
CA LYS A 13 11.74 -15.03 14.66
C LYS A 13 11.14 -13.99 13.72
N LEU A 14 11.57 -12.73 13.85
CA LEU A 14 11.14 -11.62 12.99
C LEU A 14 11.33 -11.90 11.49
N SER A 15 12.35 -12.68 11.13
CA SER A 15 12.60 -13.10 9.75
C SER A 15 11.49 -13.98 9.17
N GLU A 16 10.78 -14.77 9.98
CA GLU A 16 9.63 -15.56 9.52
C GLU A 16 8.39 -14.69 9.32
N ILE A 17 8.23 -13.64 10.13
CA ILE A 17 7.16 -12.65 9.95
C ILE A 17 7.38 -11.89 8.64
N MET A 18 8.60 -11.42 8.36
CA MET A 18 8.92 -10.70 7.11
C MET A 18 8.72 -11.52 5.84
N LYS A 19 8.64 -12.85 5.92
CA LYS A 19 8.29 -13.70 4.76
C LYS A 19 6.80 -13.69 4.43
N ILE A 20 5.95 -13.11 5.29
CA ILE A 20 4.51 -13.00 5.02
C ILE A 20 4.33 -11.99 3.89
N LYS A 21 3.85 -12.50 2.74
CA LYS A 21 3.87 -11.81 1.44
C LYS A 21 3.22 -10.42 1.39
N PHE A 22 2.27 -10.13 2.28
CA PHE A 22 1.58 -8.83 2.33
C PHE A 22 2.20 -7.85 3.32
N ILE A 23 3.27 -8.23 4.03
CA ILE A 23 4.01 -7.32 4.91
C ILE A 23 5.01 -6.58 4.04
N ASP A 24 4.81 -5.28 3.90
CA ASP A 24 5.69 -4.41 3.12
C ASP A 24 6.82 -3.86 3.97
N ASN A 25 6.52 -3.53 5.23
CA ASN A 25 7.49 -2.99 6.16
C ASN A 25 7.14 -3.34 7.61
N MET A 26 8.12 -3.28 8.49
CA MET A 26 7.98 -3.66 9.90
C MET A 26 9.02 -2.96 10.77
N ILE A 27 8.61 -2.47 11.94
CA ILE A 27 9.50 -1.97 12.99
C ILE A 27 9.16 -2.61 14.32
N ALA A 28 10.14 -2.70 15.22
CA ALA A 28 9.93 -3.07 16.61
C ALA A 28 10.27 -1.88 17.50
N ASP A 29 9.39 -1.54 18.42
CA ASP A 29 9.62 -0.48 19.42
C ASP A 29 9.13 -0.92 20.80
N ASN A 30 9.99 -0.71 21.81
CA ASN A 30 9.85 -1.09 23.22
C ASN A 30 9.54 -2.58 23.50
N SER A 31 8.39 -3.10 23.05
CA SER A 31 7.98 -4.51 23.13
C SER A 31 6.90 -4.87 22.11
N ASN A 32 6.56 -3.94 21.21
CA ASN A 32 5.52 -4.10 20.23
C ASN A 32 6.16 -4.24 18.84
N LEU A 33 5.49 -5.03 17.99
CA LEU A 33 5.83 -5.13 16.58
C LEU A 33 4.80 -4.36 15.77
N TYR A 34 5.26 -3.41 14.96
CA TYR A 34 4.41 -2.66 14.06
C TYR A 34 4.62 -3.18 12.65
N ILE A 35 3.53 -3.54 12.00
CA ILE A 35 3.52 -4.12 10.65
C ILE A 35 2.75 -3.19 9.73
N TRP A 36 3.37 -2.83 8.62
CA TRP A 36 2.74 -2.11 7.53
C TRP A 36 2.39 -3.05 6.37
N SER A 37 1.21 -2.85 5.79
CA SER A 37 0.75 -3.54 4.60
C SER A 37 0.06 -2.57 3.63
N ASN A 38 0.48 -2.57 2.38
CA ASN A 38 -0.17 -1.87 1.27
C ASN A 38 -1.37 -2.65 0.72
N ASP A 39 -1.54 -3.91 1.10
CA ASP A 39 -2.65 -4.75 0.65
C ASP A 39 -3.93 -4.40 1.43
N GLU A 40 -4.80 -3.59 0.82
CA GLU A 40 -6.10 -3.17 1.38
C GLU A 40 -7.06 -4.34 1.67
N SER A 41 -6.79 -5.55 1.17
CA SER A 41 -7.62 -6.72 1.43
C SER A 41 -7.32 -7.39 2.77
N ILE A 42 -6.20 -7.05 3.41
CA ILE A 42 -5.78 -7.65 4.68
C ILE A 42 -6.61 -7.08 5.82
N ASP A 43 -6.86 -7.91 6.83
CA ASP A 43 -7.46 -7.47 8.08
C ASP A 43 -6.74 -8.14 9.25
N LYS A 44 -7.09 -7.72 10.47
CA LYS A 44 -6.59 -8.34 11.70
C LYS A 44 -6.75 -9.86 11.71
N LYS A 45 -7.86 -10.41 11.20
CA LYS A 45 -8.13 -11.87 11.22
C LYS A 45 -7.18 -12.63 10.30
N LYS A 46 -6.96 -12.13 9.09
CA LYS A 46 -6.03 -12.69 8.11
C LYS A 46 -4.59 -12.65 8.62
N LEU A 47 -4.18 -11.53 9.21
CA LEU A 47 -2.85 -11.41 9.82
C LEU A 47 -2.65 -12.44 10.93
N LEU A 48 -3.58 -12.50 11.90
CA LEU A 48 -3.51 -13.48 12.99
C LEU A 48 -3.51 -14.93 12.48
N SER A 49 -4.28 -15.23 11.43
CA SER A 49 -4.27 -16.56 10.81
C SER A 49 -2.90 -16.93 10.23
N LYS A 50 -2.17 -15.97 9.64
CA LYS A 50 -0.82 -16.21 9.13
C LYS A 50 0.21 -16.36 10.23
N LEU A 51 0.15 -15.50 11.25
CA LEU A 51 1.03 -15.58 12.43
C LEU A 51 0.88 -16.94 13.13
N LYS A 52 -0.36 -17.42 13.29
CA LYS A 52 -0.63 -18.75 13.86
C LYS A 52 -0.01 -19.89 13.06
N ARG A 53 0.01 -19.80 11.72
CA ARG A 53 0.62 -20.84 10.85
C ARG A 53 2.14 -20.92 10.99
N ILE A 54 2.80 -19.83 11.39
CA ILE A 54 4.24 -19.79 11.66
C ILE A 54 4.57 -20.01 13.14
N GLY A 55 3.59 -20.47 13.94
CA GLY A 55 3.78 -20.85 15.34
C GLY A 55 3.60 -19.72 16.35
N ILE A 56 3.16 -18.54 15.93
CA ILE A 56 2.95 -17.40 16.83
C ILE A 56 1.46 -17.36 17.22
N THR A 57 1.14 -17.84 18.41
CA THR A 57 -0.26 -18.00 18.89
C THR A 57 -0.68 -16.96 19.90
N ASP A 58 0.23 -16.52 20.76
CA ASP A 58 -0.05 -15.59 21.86
C ASP A 58 0.23 -14.15 21.42
N VAL A 59 -0.68 -13.64 20.58
CA VAL A 59 -0.60 -12.30 19.98
C VAL A 59 -1.89 -11.56 20.23
N TYR A 60 -1.79 -10.37 20.84
CA TYR A 60 -2.83 -9.37 20.70
C TYR A 60 -2.49 -8.43 19.54
N CYS A 61 -3.47 -8.15 18.70
CA CYS A 61 -3.30 -7.34 17.49
C CYS A 61 -4.28 -6.18 17.52
N LYS A 62 -3.80 -4.95 17.34
CA LYS A 62 -4.59 -3.74 17.18
C LYS A 62 -4.34 -3.17 15.79
N GLU A 63 -5.39 -2.78 15.09
CA GLU A 63 -5.27 -2.00 13.86
C GLU A 63 -5.14 -0.52 14.22
N LEU A 64 -4.13 0.15 13.66
CA LEU A 64 -3.86 1.56 13.92
C LEU A 64 -4.40 2.42 12.78
N SER A 65 -5.21 3.40 13.16
CA SER A 65 -5.67 4.47 12.28
C SER A 65 -4.78 5.71 12.42
N LEU A 66 -4.90 6.65 11.47
CA LEU A 66 -4.22 7.95 11.55
C LEU A 66 -4.56 8.67 12.87
N LYS A 67 -5.82 8.59 13.33
CA LYS A 67 -6.27 9.18 14.61
C LYS A 67 -5.58 8.58 15.82
N ASP A 68 -5.28 7.28 15.81
CA ASP A 68 -4.52 6.64 16.89
C ASP A 68 -3.09 7.20 16.97
N ILE A 69 -2.53 7.55 15.82
CA ILE A 69 -1.15 7.99 15.65
C ILE A 69 -0.98 9.49 15.89
N ASP A 70 -1.94 10.32 15.49
CA ASP A 70 -1.88 11.79 15.66
C ASP A 70 -1.73 12.21 17.13
N SER A 71 -2.14 11.34 18.06
CA SER A 71 -1.99 11.55 19.50
C SER A 71 -0.60 11.19 20.05
N ARG A 72 0.25 10.55 19.24
CA ARG A 72 1.59 10.08 19.60
C ARG A 72 2.65 11.02 19.05
N ASN A 73 3.71 11.25 19.84
CA ASN A 73 4.89 12.01 19.41
C ASN A 73 6.15 11.18 19.65
N ASP A 74 6.27 10.08 18.92
CA ASP A 74 7.33 9.10 19.07
C ASP A 74 7.85 8.64 17.69
N PHE A 75 8.82 7.72 17.73
CA PHE A 75 9.38 7.13 16.52
C PHE A 75 8.32 6.40 15.68
N VAL A 76 7.37 5.72 16.34
CA VAL A 76 6.32 4.95 15.67
C VAL A 76 5.40 5.86 14.87
N SER A 77 5.04 7.03 15.42
CA SER A 77 4.21 7.99 14.69
C SER A 77 4.90 8.54 13.45
N THR A 78 6.19 8.87 13.57
CA THR A 78 7.00 9.32 12.42
C THR A 78 7.05 8.24 11.32
N TRP A 79 7.41 7.00 11.70
CA TRP A 79 7.45 5.88 10.75
C TRP A 79 6.09 5.61 10.10
N PHE A 80 5.00 5.65 10.87
CA PHE A 80 3.65 5.48 10.33
C PHE A 80 3.33 6.55 9.28
N HIS A 81 3.65 7.83 9.54
CA HIS A 81 3.40 8.90 8.59
C HIS A 81 4.21 8.75 7.30
N GLU A 82 5.46 8.29 7.40
CA GLU A 82 6.28 7.96 6.22
C GLU A 82 5.61 6.88 5.38
N GLN A 83 5.24 5.75 5.99
CA GLN A 83 4.60 4.64 5.28
C GLN A 83 3.25 5.07 4.68
N TYR A 84 2.43 5.80 5.45
CA TYR A 84 1.14 6.30 5.00
C TYR A 84 1.27 7.23 3.79
N THR A 85 2.24 8.16 3.84
CA THR A 85 2.50 9.11 2.76
C THR A 85 3.00 8.39 1.51
N GLU A 86 3.94 7.45 1.63
CA GLU A 86 4.41 6.65 0.50
C GLU A 86 3.30 5.83 -0.16
N SER A 87 2.46 5.15 0.64
CA SER A 87 1.32 4.40 0.13
C SER A 87 0.34 5.30 -0.62
N TYR A 88 0.05 6.48 -0.06
CA TYR A 88 -0.85 7.45 -0.67
C TYR A 88 -0.29 7.99 -1.99
N LEU A 89 1.00 8.35 -2.01
CA LEU A 89 1.68 8.82 -3.23
C LEU A 89 1.66 7.77 -4.33
N LYS A 90 2.00 6.51 -4.03
CA LYS A 90 1.95 5.41 -5.02
C LYS A 90 0.56 5.21 -5.60
N LYS A 91 -0.48 5.32 -4.76
CA LYS A 91 -1.87 5.22 -5.19
C LYS A 91 -2.24 6.38 -6.11
N PHE A 92 -1.92 7.61 -5.70
CA PHE A 92 -2.12 8.81 -6.49
C PHE A 92 -1.42 8.73 -7.85
N GLU A 93 -0.14 8.35 -7.88
CA GLU A 93 0.63 8.19 -9.11
C GLU A 93 0.02 7.14 -10.03
N SER A 94 -0.37 5.98 -9.51
CA SER A 94 -0.99 4.92 -10.30
C SER A 94 -2.31 5.37 -10.94
N GLU A 95 -3.14 6.11 -10.20
CA GLU A 95 -4.43 6.61 -10.70
C GLU A 95 -4.20 7.69 -11.78
N HIS A 96 -3.31 8.65 -11.54
CA HIS A 96 -3.07 9.75 -12.47
C HIS A 96 -2.28 9.30 -13.71
N GLN A 97 -1.38 8.33 -13.58
CA GLN A 97 -0.68 7.75 -14.71
C GLN A 97 -1.65 7.06 -15.67
N GLN A 98 -2.67 6.38 -15.14
CA GLN A 98 -3.72 5.77 -15.96
C GLN A 98 -4.54 6.82 -16.71
N GLU A 99 -4.89 7.92 -16.05
CA GLU A 99 -5.57 9.05 -16.70
C GLU A 99 -4.74 9.65 -17.84
N LEU A 100 -3.44 9.87 -17.63
CA LEU A 100 -2.53 10.39 -18.67
C LEU A 100 -2.45 9.45 -19.87
N VAL A 101 -2.39 8.14 -19.63
CA VAL A 101 -2.40 7.11 -20.69
C VAL A 101 -3.69 7.19 -21.51
N ASP A 102 -4.83 7.36 -20.86
CA ASP A 102 -6.13 7.40 -21.54
C ASP A 102 -6.33 8.71 -22.30
N MET A 103 -5.86 9.85 -21.76
CA MET A 103 -5.79 11.11 -22.50
C MET A 103 -4.91 10.99 -23.74
N GLN A 104 -3.74 10.35 -23.63
CA GLN A 104 -2.84 10.16 -24.77
C GLN A 104 -3.47 9.29 -25.86
N LYS A 105 -4.18 8.21 -25.49
CA LYS A 105 -4.94 7.38 -26.45
C LYS A 105 -6.00 8.20 -27.18
N ASN A 106 -6.74 9.05 -26.47
CA ASN A 106 -7.77 9.90 -27.05
C ASN A 106 -7.18 10.91 -28.05
N ILE A 107 -6.04 11.53 -27.71
CA ILE A 107 -5.31 12.44 -28.61
C ILE A 107 -4.86 11.70 -29.88
N GLN A 108 -4.31 10.49 -29.76
CA GLN A 108 -3.88 9.71 -30.92
C GLN A 108 -5.05 9.32 -31.82
N LYS A 109 -6.19 8.94 -31.23
CA LYS A 109 -7.42 8.64 -31.99
C LYS A 109 -7.98 9.88 -32.70
N ALA A 110 -7.98 11.04 -32.04
CA ALA A 110 -8.39 12.29 -32.68
C ALA A 110 -7.45 12.63 -33.86
N LYS A 111 -6.14 12.48 -33.68
CA LYS A 111 -5.14 12.73 -34.72
C LYS A 111 -5.31 11.81 -35.93
N SER A 112 -5.63 10.54 -35.74
CA SER A 112 -5.86 9.61 -36.86
C SER A 112 -7.12 9.96 -37.65
N LEU A 113 -8.22 10.32 -36.96
CA LEU A 113 -9.46 10.77 -37.60
C LEU A 113 -9.28 12.04 -38.42
N ILE A 114 -8.54 13.03 -37.89
CA ILE A 114 -8.22 14.27 -38.61
C ILE A 114 -7.39 13.94 -39.86
N LYS A 115 -6.35 13.10 -39.74
CA LYS A 115 -5.55 12.68 -40.90
C LYS A 115 -6.39 12.00 -41.98
N GLN A 116 -7.32 11.13 -41.59
CA GLN A 116 -8.22 10.46 -42.53
C GLN A 116 -9.13 11.46 -43.24
N ARG A 117 -9.73 12.41 -42.52
CA ARG A 117 -10.57 13.48 -43.12
C ARG A 117 -9.80 14.32 -44.13
N VAL A 118 -8.62 14.82 -43.74
CA VAL A 118 -7.77 15.63 -44.64
C VAL A 118 -7.39 14.84 -45.90
N ALA A 119 -7.09 13.54 -45.77
CA ALA A 119 -6.77 12.69 -46.91
C ALA A 119 -7.96 12.40 -47.83
N CYS A 120 -9.20 12.40 -47.31
CA CYS A 120 -10.42 12.29 -48.11
C CYS A 120 -10.70 13.60 -48.87
N GLU A 121 -10.60 14.75 -48.20
CA GLU A 121 -10.83 16.07 -48.81
C GLU A 121 -9.82 16.39 -49.93
N GLN A 122 -8.57 15.91 -49.81
CA GLN A 122 -7.54 16.05 -50.86
C GLN A 122 -7.74 15.14 -52.08
N LYS A 123 -8.65 14.16 -52.02
CA LYS A 123 -8.98 13.27 -53.15
C LYS A 123 -10.21 13.71 -53.92
N GLU A 124 -10.99 14.63 -53.37
CA GLU A 124 -12.24 15.14 -53.94
C GLU A 124 -12.09 16.52 -54.61
N GLY A 125 -10.90 17.15 -54.54
CA GLY A 125 -10.54 18.38 -55.25
C GLY A 125 -9.49 18.13 -56.32
#